data_AF-A0A6P2AXN3-F1
#
_entry.id   AF-A0A6P2AXN3-F1
#
_cell.length_a   1.000
_cell.length_b   1.000
_cell.length_c   1.000
_cell.angle_alpha   90.00
_cell.angle_beta   90.00
_cell.angle_gamma   90.00
#
_symmetry.space_group_name_H-M   'P 1'
#
loop_
_entity.id
_entity.type
_entity.pdbx_description
1 polymer ?
#
loop_
_entity_poly.entity_id
_entity_poly.type
_entity_poly.pdbx_seq_one_letter_code
_entity_poly.pdbx_strand_id
1 'polypeptide(L)'
;MSEWLTNLDRRWIFLAMFLAVAIPVLIQPELPEQPTPIVQAVFDKIESLPEGSTVLLSLDYDPASEPELGPMNVAFTRHLALRGHNLLYITLWPTGVPMIDDAVRVLENEFHGRYTYGENYLNLGYGAGQEAAIKLIATDLAKLFGVDSRGRPLGSYNAARGIRSLQDTDLVISIGAGYPGTKEWVQYAGTPFPEIELVAGVTGVSAPPQYPYYPQQLIGMLPAIKGAAEYEAALALVYGTAGEALPELLNARIQEMVTDERSEDELIEELTDALDIGATQMQSFRTGRINCLPLEQITTIAEVLEIDPMAIIEAATEDGCDYADGRDYPDHYLNYGLTEFQTALRRMGPQLSAHLLMLALIVLGNLIFFLDRRKERRR
;
A
#
# COMPACT_ATOMS: atom_id res chain seq x y z
N MET A 1 2.84 -23.05 -43.90
CA MET A 1 2.60 -22.10 -42.79
C MET A 1 1.15 -22.15 -42.29
N SER A 2 0.12 -22.02 -43.15
CA SER A 2 -1.29 -22.15 -42.71
C SER A 2 -1.62 -23.55 -42.16
N GLU A 3 -1.17 -24.64 -42.81
CA GLU A 3 -1.41 -26.02 -42.33
C GLU A 3 -0.69 -26.38 -41.02
N TRP A 4 0.42 -25.69 -40.70
CA TRP A 4 1.19 -25.97 -39.47
C TRP A 4 0.52 -25.34 -38.24
N LEU A 5 -0.07 -24.15 -38.40
CA LEU A 5 -0.80 -23.46 -37.33
C LEU A 5 -2.19 -24.07 -37.08
N THR A 6 -2.89 -24.55 -38.12
CA THR A 6 -4.17 -25.25 -37.95
C THR A 6 -4.02 -26.62 -37.29
N ASN A 7 -2.83 -27.24 -37.36
CA ASN A 7 -2.50 -28.51 -36.71
C ASN A 7 -1.65 -28.33 -35.45
N LEU A 8 -1.47 -27.09 -34.97
CA LEU A 8 -0.69 -26.84 -33.76
C LEU A 8 -1.41 -27.47 -32.57
N ASP A 9 -0.75 -28.44 -31.92
CA ASP A 9 -1.29 -29.06 -30.72
C ASP A 9 -1.46 -27.97 -29.64
N ARG A 10 -2.67 -27.90 -29.08
CA ARG A 10 -3.03 -26.98 -27.98
C ARG A 10 -2.05 -27.02 -26.81
N ARG A 11 -1.34 -28.14 -26.60
CA ARG A 11 -0.28 -28.27 -25.59
C ARG A 11 0.82 -27.22 -25.74
N TRP A 12 1.19 -26.85 -26.97
CA TRP A 12 2.18 -25.81 -27.22
C TRP A 12 1.66 -24.42 -26.90
N ILE A 13 0.36 -24.18 -27.08
CA ILE A 13 -0.30 -22.93 -26.68
C ILE A 13 -0.32 -22.83 -25.14
N PHE A 14 -0.72 -23.90 -24.46
CA PHE A 14 -0.70 -23.94 -22.99
C PHE A 14 0.72 -23.82 -22.44
N LEU A 15 1.72 -24.44 -23.08
CA LEU A 15 3.12 -24.28 -22.70
C LEU A 15 3.60 -22.85 -22.91
N ALA A 16 3.27 -22.21 -24.04
CA ALA A 16 3.63 -20.82 -24.29
C ALA A 16 2.98 -19.88 -23.27
N MET A 17 1.71 -20.11 -22.93
CA MET A 17 1.00 -19.35 -21.90
C MET A 17 1.60 -19.57 -20.50
N PHE A 18 1.94 -20.82 -20.17
CA PHE A 18 2.64 -21.14 -18.92
C PHE A 18 3.99 -20.43 -18.86
N LEU A 19 4.81 -20.50 -19.91
CA LEU A 19 6.13 -19.86 -19.94
C LEU A 19 6.03 -18.33 -19.91
N ALA A 20 5.03 -17.73 -20.57
CA ALA A 20 4.83 -16.29 -20.57
C ALA A 20 4.46 -15.74 -19.18
N VAL A 21 3.88 -16.55 -18.30
CA VAL A 21 3.61 -16.18 -16.91
C VAL A 21 4.74 -16.61 -15.98
N ALA A 22 5.26 -17.83 -16.15
CA ALA A 22 6.28 -18.41 -15.28
C ALA A 22 7.62 -17.67 -15.38
N ILE A 23 8.07 -17.31 -16.58
CA ILE A 23 9.37 -16.65 -16.78
C ILE A 23 9.42 -15.29 -16.05
N PRO A 24 8.46 -14.37 -16.23
CA PRO A 24 8.47 -13.09 -15.50
C PRO A 24 8.26 -13.24 -14.00
N VAL A 25 7.50 -14.24 -13.55
CA VAL A 25 7.33 -14.52 -12.10
C VAL A 25 8.66 -14.96 -11.48
N LEU A 26 9.48 -15.72 -12.22
CA LEU A 26 10.79 -16.20 -11.75
C LEU A 26 11.88 -15.13 -11.83
N ILE A 27 11.89 -14.33 -12.90
CA ILE A 27 12.93 -13.32 -13.14
C ILE A 27 12.63 -12.01 -12.41
N GLN A 28 11.36 -11.68 -12.20
CA GLN A 28 10.88 -10.44 -11.56
C GLN A 28 11.59 -9.19 -12.08
N PRO A 29 11.49 -8.90 -13.40
CA PRO A 29 12.17 -7.76 -13.98
C PRO A 29 11.68 -6.45 -13.36
N GLU A 30 12.62 -5.61 -12.92
CA GLU A 30 12.35 -4.25 -12.49
C GLU A 30 11.99 -3.40 -13.72
N LEU A 31 10.72 -3.05 -13.84
CA LEU A 31 10.25 -2.15 -14.88
C LEU A 31 10.20 -0.73 -14.29
N PRO A 32 10.88 0.25 -14.90
CA PRO A 32 10.79 1.62 -14.44
C PRO A 32 9.37 2.13 -14.68
N GLU A 33 8.64 2.38 -13.61
CA GLU A 33 7.33 3.03 -13.65
C GLU A 33 7.45 4.48 -13.17
N GLN A 34 6.61 5.34 -13.73
CA GLN A 34 6.53 6.76 -13.38
C GLN A 34 5.06 7.12 -13.19
N PRO A 35 4.70 7.84 -12.11
CA PRO A 35 3.32 8.15 -11.82
C PRO A 35 2.70 9.04 -12.90
N THR A 36 1.55 8.60 -13.42
CA THR A 36 0.73 9.44 -14.30
C THR A 36 0.11 10.61 -13.51
N PRO A 37 -0.33 11.70 -14.17
CA PRO A 37 -0.89 12.86 -13.47
C PRO A 37 -2.07 12.54 -12.53
N ILE A 38 -2.89 11.54 -12.87
CA ILE A 38 -4.04 11.14 -12.06
C ILE A 38 -3.62 10.41 -10.76
N VAL A 39 -2.50 9.68 -10.79
CA VAL A 39 -1.91 9.02 -9.62
C VAL A 39 -1.10 10.02 -8.80
N GLN A 40 -0.30 10.87 -9.47
CA GLN A 40 0.47 11.92 -8.81
C GLN A 40 -0.44 12.88 -8.04
N ALA A 41 -1.60 13.24 -8.57
CA ALA A 41 -2.57 14.07 -7.86
C ALA A 41 -3.05 13.46 -6.53
N VAL A 42 -3.14 12.12 -6.45
CA VAL A 42 -3.45 11.43 -5.19
C VAL A 42 -2.28 11.52 -4.21
N PHE A 43 -1.07 11.26 -4.70
CA PHE A 43 0.15 11.34 -3.90
C PHE A 43 0.33 12.74 -3.32
N ASP A 44 0.28 13.76 -4.17
CA ASP A 44 0.42 15.17 -3.79
C ASP A 44 -0.67 15.61 -2.82
N LYS A 45 -1.90 15.08 -2.97
CA LYS A 45 -2.99 15.40 -2.05
C LYS A 45 -2.68 14.91 -0.65
N ILE A 46 -2.22 13.66 -0.49
CA ILE A 46 -1.82 13.12 0.82
C ILE A 46 -0.64 13.91 1.38
N GLU A 47 0.37 14.21 0.56
CA GLU A 47 1.53 15.01 0.98
C GLU A 47 1.17 16.45 1.40
N SER A 48 0.06 17.00 0.88
CA SER A 48 -0.40 18.34 1.22
C SER A 48 -1.19 18.42 2.53
N LEU A 49 -1.61 17.27 3.08
CA LEU A 49 -2.37 17.24 4.32
C LEU A 49 -1.50 17.66 5.52
N PRO A 50 -2.03 18.47 6.44
CA PRO A 50 -1.38 18.73 7.72
C PRO A 50 -1.13 17.43 8.50
N GLU A 51 -0.03 17.37 9.24
CA GLU A 51 0.24 16.28 10.16
C GLU A 51 -0.91 16.12 11.17
N GLY A 52 -1.26 14.88 11.51
CA GLY A 52 -2.38 14.58 12.42
C GLY A 52 -3.78 14.70 11.80
N SER A 53 -3.89 15.04 10.50
CA SER A 53 -5.16 14.96 9.77
C SER A 53 -5.82 13.58 9.88
N THR A 54 -7.16 13.53 9.84
CA THR A 54 -7.91 12.28 9.90
C THR A 54 -8.42 11.87 8.54
N VAL A 55 -8.04 10.66 8.13
CA VAL A 55 -8.37 10.07 6.83
C VAL A 55 -9.25 8.85 7.02
N LEU A 56 -10.38 8.81 6.30
CA LEU A 56 -11.26 7.65 6.25
C LEU A 56 -10.93 6.79 5.03
N LEU A 57 -10.67 5.51 5.26
CA LEU A 57 -10.43 4.52 4.22
C LEU A 57 -11.61 3.56 4.15
N SER A 58 -12.28 3.53 2.99
CA SER A 58 -13.32 2.56 2.70
C SER A 58 -12.78 1.42 1.86
N LEU A 59 -12.70 0.22 2.44
CA LEU A 59 -12.16 -0.98 1.79
C LEU A 59 -13.30 -1.84 1.22
N ASP A 60 -13.85 -1.39 0.09
CA ASP A 60 -15.03 -1.91 -0.58
C ASP A 60 -14.67 -2.97 -1.64
N TYR A 61 -13.93 -4.00 -1.22
CA TYR A 61 -13.48 -5.08 -2.09
C TYR A 61 -13.40 -6.43 -1.38
N ASP A 62 -13.13 -7.48 -2.15
CA ASP A 62 -13.16 -8.87 -1.70
C ASP A 62 -11.88 -9.64 -2.07
N PRO A 63 -11.70 -10.88 -1.58
CA PRO A 63 -10.52 -11.68 -1.92
C PRO A 63 -10.32 -11.95 -3.41
N ALA A 64 -11.36 -11.84 -4.25
CA ALA A 64 -11.23 -12.04 -5.70
C ALA A 64 -10.61 -10.82 -6.39
N SER A 65 -10.74 -9.63 -5.79
CA SER A 65 -10.19 -8.36 -6.28
C SER A 65 -8.96 -7.89 -5.50
N GLU A 66 -8.62 -8.56 -4.39
CA GLU A 66 -7.37 -8.34 -3.62
C GLU A 66 -6.11 -8.32 -4.48
N PRO A 67 -5.93 -9.19 -5.50
CA PRO A 67 -4.69 -9.18 -6.26
C PRO A 67 -4.39 -7.84 -6.96
N GLU A 68 -5.42 -7.03 -7.17
CA GLU A 68 -5.34 -5.70 -7.77
C GLU A 68 -5.38 -4.58 -6.74
N LEU A 69 -6.24 -4.69 -5.72
CA LEU A 69 -6.53 -3.62 -4.75
C LEU A 69 -5.75 -3.74 -3.43
N GLY A 70 -5.33 -4.94 -3.04
CA GLY A 70 -4.54 -5.19 -1.83
C GLY A 70 -3.26 -4.34 -1.79
N PRO A 71 -2.45 -4.30 -2.87
CA PRO A 71 -1.28 -3.43 -2.92
C PRO A 71 -1.61 -1.94 -2.72
N MET A 72 -2.76 -1.47 -3.22
CA MET A 72 -3.20 -0.09 -2.99
C MET A 72 -3.52 0.17 -1.52
N ASN A 73 -4.28 -0.73 -0.89
CA ASN A 73 -4.64 -0.63 0.52
C ASN A 73 -3.39 -0.52 1.40
N VAL A 74 -2.42 -1.41 1.18
CA VAL A 74 -1.16 -1.42 1.90
C VAL A 74 -0.34 -0.15 1.62
N ALA A 75 -0.21 0.27 0.35
CA ALA A 75 0.54 1.47 -0.01
C ALA A 75 -0.07 2.76 0.57
N PHE A 76 -1.40 2.90 0.55
CA PHE A 76 -2.10 4.01 1.19
C PHE A 76 -1.90 4.01 2.70
N THR A 77 -2.11 2.85 3.34
CA THR A 77 -1.95 2.71 4.80
C THR A 77 -0.57 3.17 5.24
N ARG A 78 0.48 2.70 4.58
CA ARG A 78 1.86 3.08 4.90
C ARG A 78 2.13 4.56 4.59
N HIS A 79 1.66 5.10 3.46
CA HIS A 79 1.89 6.50 3.12
C HIS A 79 1.27 7.44 4.17
N LEU A 80 0.02 7.15 4.55
CA LEU A 80 -0.67 7.92 5.58
C LEU A 80 0.00 7.78 6.95
N ALA A 81 0.55 6.59 7.26
CA ALA A 81 1.27 6.33 8.49
C ALA A 81 2.62 7.06 8.56
N LEU A 82 3.35 7.12 7.45
CA LEU A 82 4.59 7.91 7.33
C LEU A 82 4.32 9.39 7.63
N ARG A 83 3.20 9.92 7.12
CA ARG A 83 2.77 11.32 7.32
C ARG A 83 2.05 11.59 8.65
N GLY A 84 1.96 10.60 9.53
CA GLY A 84 1.43 10.79 10.89
C GLY A 84 -0.07 11.08 10.95
N HIS A 85 -0.86 10.61 9.98
CA HIS A 85 -2.31 10.82 9.95
C HIS A 85 -3.09 9.81 10.81
N ASN A 86 -4.26 10.21 11.29
CA ASN A 86 -5.20 9.33 11.98
C ASN A 86 -6.05 8.57 10.97
N LEU A 87 -6.24 7.25 11.16
CA LEU A 87 -6.81 6.36 10.13
C LEU A 87 -8.11 5.71 10.61
N LEU A 88 -9.21 5.96 9.90
CA LEU A 88 -10.51 5.32 10.16
C LEU A 88 -10.83 4.33 9.05
N TYR A 89 -10.87 3.05 9.37
CA TYR A 89 -11.18 1.99 8.42
C TYR A 89 -12.65 1.56 8.52
N ILE A 90 -13.32 1.53 7.37
CA ILE A 90 -14.66 0.95 7.21
C ILE A 90 -14.67 0.02 5.99
N THR A 91 -15.73 -0.76 5.87
CA THR A 91 -16.10 -1.40 4.61
C THR A 91 -17.61 -1.41 4.45
N LEU A 92 -18.09 -1.24 3.23
CA LEU A 92 -19.50 -1.42 2.85
C LEU A 92 -19.72 -2.78 2.18
N TRP A 93 -18.69 -3.63 2.14
CA TRP A 93 -18.76 -5.01 1.67
C TRP A 93 -18.60 -5.95 2.87
N PRO A 94 -19.55 -6.88 3.12
CA PRO A 94 -19.39 -7.85 4.21
C PRO A 94 -18.08 -8.65 4.12
N THR A 95 -17.60 -8.90 2.90
CA THR A 95 -16.36 -9.63 2.61
C THR A 95 -15.10 -8.79 2.71
N GLY A 96 -15.23 -7.46 2.91
CA GLY A 96 -14.10 -6.54 3.01
C GLY A 96 -13.49 -6.44 4.40
N VAL A 97 -14.10 -7.03 5.42
CA VAL A 97 -13.59 -6.98 6.81
C VAL A 97 -12.15 -7.50 6.93
N PRO A 98 -11.77 -8.65 6.33
CA PRO A 98 -10.39 -9.11 6.40
C PRO A 98 -9.39 -8.16 5.71
N MET A 99 -9.84 -7.34 4.77
CA MET A 99 -8.99 -6.36 4.08
C MET A 99 -8.58 -5.21 5.03
N ILE A 100 -9.44 -4.89 6.00
CA ILE A 100 -9.10 -3.95 7.07
C ILE A 100 -8.04 -4.57 7.98
N ASP A 101 -8.17 -5.87 8.29
CA ASP A 101 -7.17 -6.57 9.10
C ASP A 101 -5.79 -6.58 8.42
N ASP A 102 -5.72 -6.61 7.09
CA ASP A 102 -4.47 -6.49 6.35
C ASP A 102 -3.80 -5.11 6.58
N ALA A 103 -4.57 -4.03 6.51
CA ALA A 103 -4.10 -2.67 6.81
C ALA A 103 -3.68 -2.52 8.27
N VAL A 104 -4.46 -3.07 9.20
CA VAL A 104 -4.13 -3.06 10.63
C VAL A 104 -2.83 -3.81 10.90
N ARG A 105 -2.60 -4.97 10.27
CA ARG A 105 -1.34 -5.70 10.41
C ARG A 105 -0.14 -4.93 9.89
N VAL A 106 -0.30 -4.07 8.87
CA VAL A 106 0.77 -3.17 8.43
C VAL A 106 1.11 -2.18 9.54
N LEU A 107 0.11 -1.54 10.15
CA LEU A 107 0.35 -0.60 11.25
C LEU A 107 0.98 -1.29 12.47
N GLU A 108 0.48 -2.46 12.85
CA GLU A 108 0.94 -3.20 14.03
C GLU A 108 2.35 -3.78 13.85
N ASN A 109 2.73 -4.23 12.64
CA ASN A 109 4.05 -4.83 12.42
C ASN A 109 5.11 -3.82 11.97
N GLU A 110 4.73 -2.84 11.16
CA GLU A 110 5.68 -1.91 10.55
C GLU A 110 5.78 -0.61 11.33
N PHE A 111 4.70 -0.17 11.97
CA PHE A 111 4.63 1.09 12.73
C PHE A 111 4.36 0.85 14.22
N HIS A 112 4.79 -0.31 14.75
CA HIS A 112 4.66 -0.62 16.17
C HIS A 112 5.30 0.49 17.03
N GLY A 113 4.63 0.86 18.12
CA GLY A 113 5.02 1.99 18.98
C GLY A 113 4.61 3.37 18.43
N ARG A 114 4.45 3.53 17.11
CA ARG A 114 3.98 4.78 16.48
C ARG A 114 2.47 4.85 16.31
N TYR A 115 1.85 3.71 15.99
CA TYR A 115 0.42 3.61 15.77
C TYR A 115 -0.22 2.73 16.81
N THR A 116 -1.11 3.31 17.62
CA THR A 116 -1.86 2.58 18.65
C THR A 116 -3.35 2.57 18.33
N TYR A 117 -3.97 1.39 18.47
CA TYR A 117 -5.40 1.22 18.25
C TYR A 117 -6.21 2.12 19.21
N GLY A 118 -7.09 2.96 18.67
CA GLY A 118 -7.91 3.90 19.43
C GLY A 118 -7.27 5.26 19.68
N GLU A 119 -5.95 5.37 19.48
CA GLU A 119 -5.22 6.65 19.53
C GLU A 119 -5.03 7.22 18.13
N ASN A 120 -4.48 6.41 17.22
CA ASN A 120 -4.16 6.85 15.85
C ASN A 120 -4.97 6.14 14.77
N TYR A 121 -5.49 4.95 15.04
CA TYR A 121 -6.30 4.23 14.06
C TYR A 121 -7.47 3.47 14.68
N LEU A 122 -8.53 3.29 13.89
CA LEU A 122 -9.72 2.55 14.28
C LEU A 122 -10.22 1.65 13.15
N ASN A 123 -10.65 0.46 13.53
CA ASN A 123 -11.41 -0.44 12.66
C ASN A 123 -12.88 -0.37 13.06
N LEU A 124 -13.70 0.27 12.23
CA LEU A 124 -15.14 0.38 12.45
C LEU A 124 -15.93 -0.78 11.83
N GLY A 125 -15.26 -1.61 11.02
CA GLY A 125 -15.81 -2.81 10.43
C GLY A 125 -16.82 -2.55 9.32
N TYR A 126 -17.78 -3.48 9.18
CA TYR A 126 -18.77 -3.46 8.10
C TYR A 126 -19.98 -2.58 8.41
N GLY A 127 -20.24 -1.61 7.54
CA GLY A 127 -21.44 -0.77 7.55
C GLY A 127 -22.48 -1.26 6.54
N ALA A 128 -23.60 -1.79 7.03
CA ALA A 128 -24.70 -2.21 6.17
C ALA A 128 -25.48 -1.01 5.61
N GLY A 129 -25.91 -1.09 4.35
CA GLY A 129 -26.80 -0.10 3.73
C GLY A 129 -26.32 0.52 2.42
N GLN A 130 -25.17 0.09 1.88
CA GLN A 130 -24.68 0.51 0.56
C GLN A 130 -24.63 2.04 0.42
N GLU A 131 -25.20 2.65 -0.63
CA GLU A 131 -25.23 4.11 -0.78
C GLU A 131 -25.98 4.84 0.35
N ALA A 132 -26.97 4.19 0.98
CA ALA A 132 -27.68 4.76 2.11
C ALA A 132 -26.78 4.85 3.35
N ALA A 133 -25.84 3.92 3.50
CA ALA A 133 -24.81 3.98 4.54
C ALA A 133 -23.91 5.19 4.33
N ILE A 134 -23.42 5.42 3.11
CA ILE A 134 -22.60 6.59 2.74
C ILE A 134 -23.34 7.89 3.09
N LYS A 135 -24.60 8.00 2.65
CA LYS A 135 -25.43 9.19 2.93
C LYS A 135 -25.65 9.43 4.42
N LEU A 136 -25.81 8.35 5.20
CA LEU A 136 -26.01 8.44 6.65
C LEU A 136 -24.76 8.97 7.34
N ILE A 137 -23.61 8.33 7.11
CA ILE A 137 -22.35 8.70 7.76
C ILE A 137 -21.80 10.05 7.29
N ALA A 138 -22.19 10.50 6.10
CA ALA A 138 -21.89 11.84 5.61
C ALA A 138 -22.38 12.94 6.57
N THR A 139 -23.43 12.66 7.36
CA THR A 139 -24.01 13.61 8.34
C THR A 139 -23.90 13.16 9.79
N ASP A 140 -23.78 11.84 10.04
CA ASP A 140 -23.78 11.26 11.38
C ASP A 140 -23.14 9.87 11.35
N LEU A 141 -21.84 9.83 11.62
CA LEU A 141 -21.02 8.61 11.60
C LEU A 141 -21.50 7.61 12.66
N ALA A 142 -21.85 8.09 13.85
CA ALA A 142 -22.24 7.25 14.99
C ALA A 142 -23.59 6.53 14.80
N LYS A 143 -24.46 7.00 13.89
CA LYS A 143 -25.70 6.29 13.57
C LYS A 143 -25.48 4.95 12.90
N LEU A 144 -24.37 4.79 12.17
CA LEU A 144 -23.99 3.51 11.57
C LEU A 144 -22.86 2.84 12.36
N PHE A 145 -21.84 3.61 12.72
CA PHE A 145 -20.64 3.14 13.43
C PHE A 145 -20.61 3.68 14.86
N GLY A 146 -21.66 3.37 15.64
CA GLY A 146 -21.75 3.78 17.05
C GLY A 146 -20.76 3.05 17.96
N VAL A 147 -20.33 1.87 17.53
CA VAL A 147 -19.26 1.06 18.14
C VAL A 147 -18.26 0.67 17.06
N ASP A 148 -17.04 0.38 17.47
CA ASP A 148 -16.01 -0.17 16.60
C ASP A 148 -16.19 -1.69 16.38
N SER A 149 -15.30 -2.31 15.61
CA SER A 149 -15.32 -3.75 15.35
C SER A 149 -15.09 -4.60 16.60
N ARG A 150 -14.53 -4.01 17.67
CA ARG A 150 -14.31 -4.63 18.99
C ARG A 150 -15.48 -4.41 19.96
N GLY A 151 -16.57 -3.79 19.52
CA GLY A 151 -17.78 -3.54 20.31
C GLY A 151 -17.65 -2.40 21.33
N ARG A 152 -16.61 -1.57 21.25
CA ARG A 152 -16.39 -0.42 22.14
C ARG A 152 -17.00 0.84 21.52
N PRO A 153 -17.62 1.74 22.31
CA PRO A 153 -18.22 2.97 21.78
C PRO A 153 -17.21 3.85 21.04
N LEU A 154 -17.59 4.37 19.87
CA LEU A 154 -16.72 5.20 19.04
C LEU A 154 -16.16 6.40 19.80
N GLY A 155 -17.01 7.08 20.59
CA GLY A 155 -16.63 8.25 21.38
C GLY A 155 -15.68 7.98 22.55
N SER A 156 -15.30 6.72 22.80
CA SER A 156 -14.30 6.37 23.83
C SER A 156 -12.85 6.55 23.35
N TYR A 157 -12.64 6.76 22.05
CA TYR A 157 -11.33 6.80 21.42
C TYR A 157 -10.85 8.20 21.10
N ASN A 158 -9.54 8.42 21.21
CA ASN A 158 -8.90 9.68 20.85
C ASN A 158 -8.87 9.86 19.32
N ALA A 159 -8.67 8.79 18.56
CA ALA A 159 -8.73 8.78 17.10
C ALA A 159 -10.09 9.24 16.52
N ALA A 160 -11.17 9.14 17.31
CA ALA A 160 -12.52 9.58 16.92
C ALA A 160 -12.93 10.93 17.52
N ARG A 161 -12.01 11.60 18.24
CA ARG A 161 -12.35 12.82 18.97
C ARG A 161 -12.64 13.95 17.99
N GLY A 162 -13.86 14.49 18.08
CA GLY A 162 -14.32 15.58 17.22
C GLY A 162 -14.97 15.12 15.91
N ILE A 163 -14.93 13.82 15.60
CA ILE A 163 -15.48 13.28 14.36
C ILE A 163 -16.93 12.87 14.60
N ARG A 164 -17.87 13.67 14.09
CA ARG A 164 -19.31 13.39 14.16
C ARG A 164 -19.85 12.87 12.85
N SER A 165 -19.23 13.24 11.75
CA SER A 165 -19.65 12.96 10.39
C SER A 165 -18.45 12.84 9.47
N LEU A 166 -18.68 12.39 8.25
CA LEU A 166 -17.64 12.36 7.21
C LEU A 166 -17.10 13.77 6.86
N GLN A 167 -17.89 14.83 7.07
CA GLN A 167 -17.48 16.21 6.84
C GLN A 167 -16.41 16.69 7.83
N ASP A 168 -16.22 15.97 8.94
CA ASP A 168 -15.18 16.27 9.93
C ASP A 168 -13.86 15.53 9.61
N THR A 169 -13.78 14.81 8.49
CA THR A 169 -12.56 14.14 8.01
C THR A 169 -11.86 14.98 6.94
N ASP A 170 -10.54 14.91 6.87
CA ASP A 170 -9.73 15.72 5.95
C ASP A 170 -9.62 15.09 4.56
N LEU A 171 -9.78 13.77 4.47
CA LEU A 171 -9.73 13.04 3.20
C LEU A 171 -10.50 11.73 3.32
N VAL A 172 -11.18 11.37 2.23
CA VAL A 172 -11.79 10.05 2.06
C VAL A 172 -11.12 9.30 0.92
N ILE A 173 -10.62 8.11 1.22
CA ILE A 173 -10.02 7.19 0.25
C ILE A 173 -10.97 6.03 0.02
N SER A 174 -11.53 5.94 -1.19
CA SER A 174 -12.38 4.81 -1.59
C SER A 174 -11.55 3.78 -2.36
N ILE A 175 -11.34 2.61 -1.77
CA ILE A 175 -10.69 1.47 -2.44
C ILE A 175 -11.77 0.44 -2.76
N GLY A 176 -12.16 0.32 -4.03
CA GLY A 176 -13.35 -0.43 -4.38
C GLY A 176 -13.28 -1.19 -5.71
N ALA A 177 -13.88 -2.38 -5.73
CA ALA A 177 -13.93 -3.23 -6.92
C ALA A 177 -15.24 -3.11 -7.71
N GLY A 178 -16.29 -2.52 -7.13
CA GLY A 178 -17.62 -2.51 -7.74
C GLY A 178 -18.62 -1.65 -6.98
N TYR A 179 -19.75 -2.25 -6.60
CA TYR A 179 -20.86 -1.56 -5.93
C TYR A 179 -21.11 -2.12 -4.52
N PRO A 180 -21.29 -1.24 -3.50
CA PRO A 180 -20.97 0.18 -3.57
C PRO A 180 -19.46 0.38 -3.78
N GLY A 181 -19.07 1.46 -4.44
CA GLY A 181 -17.67 1.82 -4.63
C GLY A 181 -17.50 3.31 -4.90
N THR A 182 -16.40 3.69 -5.54
CA THR A 182 -16.01 5.09 -5.74
C THR A 182 -17.11 5.96 -6.33
N LYS A 183 -17.91 5.40 -7.26
CA LYS A 183 -19.02 6.11 -7.88
C LYS A 183 -20.04 6.56 -6.82
N GLU A 184 -20.42 5.68 -5.91
CA GLU A 184 -21.40 5.98 -4.87
C GLU A 184 -20.81 6.94 -3.82
N TRP A 185 -19.51 6.83 -3.50
CA TRP A 185 -18.82 7.81 -2.66
C TRP A 185 -18.86 9.22 -3.26
N VAL A 186 -18.58 9.36 -4.55
CA VAL A 186 -18.69 10.64 -5.26
C VAL A 186 -20.13 11.15 -5.24
N GLN A 187 -21.11 10.30 -5.55
CA GLN A 187 -22.51 10.74 -5.70
C GLN A 187 -23.21 11.07 -4.38
N TYR A 188 -22.90 10.36 -3.31
CA TYR A 188 -23.63 10.44 -2.03
C TYR A 188 -22.85 11.09 -0.89
N ALA A 189 -21.52 11.25 -1.02
CA ALA A 189 -20.71 12.04 -0.08
C ALA A 189 -20.12 13.30 -0.73
N GLY A 190 -19.27 13.18 -1.76
CA GLY A 190 -18.54 14.33 -2.31
C GLY A 190 -19.42 15.36 -3.01
N THR A 191 -20.40 14.93 -3.81
CA THR A 191 -21.27 15.86 -4.54
C THR A 191 -22.21 16.67 -3.62
N PRO A 192 -22.85 16.05 -2.60
CA PRO A 192 -23.68 16.80 -1.67
C PRO A 192 -22.89 17.65 -0.66
N PHE A 193 -21.63 17.28 -0.38
CA PHE A 193 -20.75 17.95 0.57
C PHE A 193 -19.38 18.22 -0.08
N PRO A 194 -19.23 19.34 -0.80
CA PRO A 194 -18.02 19.66 -1.57
C PRO A 194 -16.73 19.77 -0.74
N GLU A 195 -16.86 19.92 0.58
CA GLU A 195 -15.75 19.93 1.53
C GLU A 195 -15.13 18.54 1.71
N ILE A 196 -15.87 17.47 1.38
CA ILE A 196 -15.37 16.10 1.43
C ILE A 196 -14.53 15.84 0.19
N GLU A 197 -13.22 15.90 0.37
CA GLU A 197 -12.25 15.58 -0.65
C GLU A 197 -12.09 14.06 -0.82
N LEU A 198 -12.07 13.61 -2.08
CA LEU A 198 -12.08 12.19 -2.44
C LEU A 198 -10.91 11.82 -3.35
N VAL A 199 -10.26 10.72 -3.02
CA VAL A 199 -9.34 9.97 -3.91
C VAL A 199 -9.75 8.51 -3.93
N ALA A 200 -9.27 7.74 -4.92
CA ALA A 200 -9.69 6.36 -5.07
C ALA A 200 -8.61 5.37 -5.51
N GLY A 201 -8.77 4.12 -5.11
CA GLY A 201 -8.13 2.96 -5.72
C GLY A 201 -9.20 2.07 -6.34
N VAL A 202 -9.09 1.73 -7.62
CA VAL A 202 -10.15 1.01 -8.33
C VAL A 202 -9.59 -0.08 -9.23
N THR A 203 -10.34 -1.16 -9.41
CA THR A 203 -9.99 -2.18 -10.39
C THR A 203 -10.04 -1.61 -11.81
N GLY A 204 -9.29 -2.19 -12.75
CA GLY A 204 -9.24 -1.72 -14.12
C GLY A 204 -10.59 -1.72 -14.83
N VAL A 205 -11.49 -2.63 -14.45
CA VAL A 205 -12.87 -2.67 -14.95
C VAL A 205 -13.77 -1.58 -14.36
N SER A 206 -13.45 -1.10 -13.15
CA SER A 206 -14.22 -0.08 -12.42
C SER A 206 -13.68 1.33 -12.59
N ALA A 207 -12.51 1.50 -13.20
CA ALA A 207 -11.90 2.81 -13.50
C ALA A 207 -12.65 3.63 -14.56
N PRO A 208 -13.08 3.08 -15.73
CA PRO A 208 -13.68 3.90 -16.79
C PRO A 208 -14.88 4.75 -16.37
N PRO A 209 -15.81 4.25 -15.54
CA PRO A 209 -16.92 5.05 -15.02
C PRO A 209 -16.53 6.21 -14.10
N GLN A 210 -15.29 6.26 -13.59
CA GLN A 210 -14.85 7.31 -12.65
C GLN A 210 -14.23 8.53 -13.34
N TYR A 211 -13.69 8.37 -14.56
CA TYR A 211 -13.05 9.49 -15.29
C TYR A 211 -13.92 10.75 -15.42
N PRO A 212 -15.25 10.68 -15.62
CA PRO A 212 -16.09 11.88 -15.67
C PRO A 212 -16.10 12.71 -14.37
N TYR A 213 -15.71 12.13 -13.24
CA TYR A 213 -15.63 12.82 -11.94
C TYR A 213 -14.27 13.48 -11.70
N TYR A 214 -13.23 13.07 -12.43
CA TYR A 214 -11.88 13.62 -12.29
C TYR A 214 -11.68 14.85 -13.19
N PRO A 215 -11.07 15.94 -12.69
CA PRO A 215 -10.59 16.16 -11.32
C PRO A 215 -11.62 16.83 -10.38
N GLN A 216 -12.81 17.21 -10.86
CA GLN A 216 -13.69 18.14 -10.13
C GLN A 216 -14.34 17.56 -8.87
N GLN A 217 -14.73 16.28 -8.89
CA GLN A 217 -15.41 15.59 -7.80
C GLN A 217 -14.59 14.43 -7.22
N LEU A 218 -13.50 14.07 -7.91
CA LEU A 218 -12.53 13.06 -7.52
C LEU A 218 -11.15 13.62 -7.85
N ILE A 219 -10.31 13.86 -6.84
CA ILE A 219 -9.00 14.53 -7.00
C ILE A 219 -8.06 13.70 -7.88
N GLY A 220 -8.10 12.39 -7.74
CA GLY A 220 -7.29 11.45 -8.48
C GLY A 220 -7.68 10.01 -8.15
N MET A 221 -7.11 9.07 -8.89
CA MET A 221 -7.31 7.65 -8.63
C MET A 221 -6.13 6.79 -9.10
N LEU A 222 -6.02 5.61 -8.51
CA LEU A 222 -5.10 4.54 -8.90
C LEU A 222 -5.89 3.52 -9.72
N PRO A 223 -5.86 3.58 -11.07
CA PRO A 223 -6.59 2.64 -11.91
C PRO A 223 -5.80 1.35 -12.07
N ALA A 224 -6.42 0.25 -11.65
CA ALA A 224 -5.85 -1.08 -11.69
C ALA A 224 -4.53 -1.22 -10.92
N ILE A 225 -3.98 -2.43 -10.94
CA ILE A 225 -2.67 -2.70 -10.34
C ILE A 225 -1.56 -1.82 -10.93
N LYS A 226 -1.73 -1.34 -12.17
CA LYS A 226 -0.81 -0.38 -12.77
C LYS A 226 -0.78 0.94 -11.99
N GLY A 227 -1.93 1.49 -11.62
CA GLY A 227 -2.00 2.69 -10.78
C GLY A 227 -1.36 2.48 -9.41
N ALA A 228 -1.49 1.28 -8.85
CA ALA A 228 -0.78 0.91 -7.62
C ALA A 228 0.74 0.89 -7.80
N ALA A 229 1.24 0.33 -8.90
CA ALA A 229 2.68 0.29 -9.20
C ALA A 229 3.25 1.69 -9.43
N GLU A 230 2.52 2.54 -10.14
CA GLU A 230 2.85 3.97 -10.33
C GLU A 230 2.95 4.72 -8.98
N TYR A 231 2.05 4.42 -8.05
CA TYR A 231 2.03 5.03 -6.72
C TYR A 231 3.16 4.50 -5.81
N GLU A 232 3.44 3.19 -5.86
CA GLU A 232 4.62 2.60 -5.19
C GLU A 232 5.93 3.18 -5.73
N ALA A 233 6.02 3.46 -7.03
CA ALA A 233 7.18 4.13 -7.62
C ALA A 233 7.34 5.57 -7.12
N ALA A 234 6.23 6.30 -6.94
CA ALA A 234 6.26 7.63 -6.32
C ALA A 234 6.73 7.57 -4.86
N LEU A 235 6.24 6.58 -4.09
CA LEU A 235 6.71 6.33 -2.73
C LEU A 235 8.20 5.98 -2.70
N ALA A 236 8.69 5.13 -3.61
CA ALA A 236 10.12 4.81 -3.69
C ALA A 236 10.97 6.02 -4.08
N LEU A 237 10.44 6.95 -4.88
CA LEU A 237 11.17 8.16 -5.26
C LEU A 237 11.31 9.16 -4.11
N VAL A 238 10.29 9.27 -3.25
CA VAL A 238 10.28 10.22 -2.12
C VAL A 238 10.84 9.59 -0.84
N TYR A 239 10.50 8.34 -0.57
CA TYR A 239 10.80 7.61 0.67
C TYR A 239 11.78 6.44 0.49
N GLY A 240 12.34 6.24 -0.71
CA GLY A 240 13.41 5.26 -0.91
C GLY A 240 14.76 5.87 -0.54
N THR A 241 15.31 5.48 0.59
CA THR A 241 16.69 5.85 0.97
C THR A 241 17.61 4.63 0.89
N ALA A 242 18.91 4.86 0.70
CA ALA A 242 19.89 3.80 0.92
C ALA A 242 19.74 3.34 2.38
N GLY A 243 19.70 2.03 2.62
CA GLY A 243 19.50 1.43 3.95
C GLY A 243 20.64 0.49 4.25
N GLU A 244 21.86 0.95 4.01
CA GLU A 244 23.05 0.12 4.12
C GLU A 244 23.88 0.55 5.33
N ALA A 245 24.01 1.85 5.60
CA ALA A 245 24.93 2.35 6.62
C ALA A 245 24.50 1.97 8.04
N LEU A 246 23.24 2.19 8.42
CA LEU A 246 22.75 1.86 9.76
C LEU A 246 22.75 0.34 10.02
N PRO A 247 22.18 -0.50 9.13
CA PRO A 247 22.22 -1.95 9.34
C PRO A 247 23.64 -2.52 9.32
N GLU A 248 24.54 -2.00 8.48
CA GLU A 248 25.95 -2.42 8.49
C GLU A 248 26.60 -2.12 9.84
N LEU A 249 26.42 -0.91 10.37
CA LEU A 249 26.94 -0.51 11.67
C LEU A 249 26.41 -1.43 12.79
N LEU A 250 25.09 -1.62 12.86
CA LEU A 250 24.45 -2.41 13.91
C LEU A 250 24.87 -3.89 13.84
N ASN A 251 24.81 -4.49 12.64
CA ASN A 251 25.17 -5.90 12.48
C ASN A 251 26.67 -6.14 12.73
N ALA A 252 27.55 -5.23 12.28
CA ALA A 252 28.97 -5.33 12.57
C ALA A 252 29.22 -5.31 14.08
N ARG A 253 28.58 -4.39 14.81
CA ARG A 253 28.74 -4.33 16.26
C ARG A 253 28.19 -5.56 16.97
N ILE A 254 27.02 -6.05 16.60
CA ILE A 254 26.45 -7.29 17.16
C ILE A 254 27.46 -8.43 17.01
N GLN A 255 28.04 -8.60 15.81
CA GLN A 255 29.03 -9.65 15.55
C GLN A 255 30.31 -9.49 16.38
N GLU A 256 30.78 -8.27 16.63
CA GLU A 256 31.92 -8.01 17.52
C GLU A 256 31.64 -8.39 18.98
N MET A 257 30.39 -8.33 19.41
CA MET A 257 29.97 -8.66 20.78
C MET A 257 29.66 -10.13 21.00
N VAL A 258 29.59 -10.94 19.93
CA VAL A 258 29.41 -12.40 20.03
C VAL A 258 30.64 -13.01 20.69
N THR A 259 30.41 -13.82 21.72
CA THR A 259 31.44 -14.56 22.44
C THR A 259 31.02 -16.00 22.65
N ASP A 260 31.93 -16.85 23.15
CA ASP A 260 31.59 -18.25 23.49
C ASP A 260 30.49 -18.36 24.58
N GLU A 261 30.28 -17.30 25.36
CA GLU A 261 29.30 -17.23 26.46
C GLU A 261 28.03 -16.45 26.10
N ARG A 262 28.01 -15.74 24.97
CA ARG A 262 26.89 -14.89 24.54
C ARG A 262 26.75 -14.97 23.01
N SER A 263 25.69 -15.62 22.58
CA SER A 263 25.36 -15.83 21.17
C SER A 263 24.75 -14.58 20.51
N GLU A 264 24.75 -14.55 19.18
CA GLU A 264 24.06 -13.52 18.40
C GLU A 264 22.56 -13.49 18.70
N ASP A 265 21.91 -14.66 18.84
CA ASP A 265 20.48 -14.75 19.11
C ASP A 265 20.12 -14.16 20.47
N GLU A 266 20.94 -14.39 21.51
CA GLU A 266 20.76 -13.80 22.85
C GLU A 266 20.93 -12.27 22.83
N LEU A 267 21.90 -11.76 22.05
CA LEU A 267 22.08 -10.32 21.83
C LEU A 267 20.86 -9.68 21.14
N ILE A 268 20.30 -10.36 20.14
CA ILE A 268 19.11 -9.91 19.43
C ILE A 268 17.89 -9.91 20.34
N GLU A 269 17.72 -10.96 21.16
CA GLU A 269 16.63 -11.05 22.13
C GLU A 269 16.71 -9.91 23.14
N GLU A 270 17.90 -9.62 23.69
CA GLU A 270 18.12 -8.51 24.61
C GLU A 270 17.79 -7.15 23.99
N LEU A 271 18.22 -6.89 22.75
CA LEU A 271 17.87 -5.67 22.02
C LEU A 271 16.36 -5.56 21.78
N THR A 272 15.73 -6.67 21.40
CA THR A 272 14.30 -6.73 21.12
C THR A 272 13.50 -6.38 22.38
N ASP A 273 13.87 -6.96 23.52
CA ASP A 273 13.25 -6.70 24.81
C ASP A 273 13.51 -5.28 25.30
N ALA A 274 14.74 -4.77 25.16
CA ALA A 274 15.11 -3.43 25.59
C ALA A 274 14.34 -2.33 24.81
N LEU A 275 14.05 -2.58 23.54
CA LEU A 275 13.32 -1.65 22.67
C LEU A 275 11.80 -1.77 22.78
N ASP A 276 11.28 -2.76 23.51
CA ASP A 276 9.85 -3.11 23.56
C ASP A 276 9.25 -3.33 22.15
N ILE A 277 10.02 -4.00 21.28
CA ILE A 277 9.63 -4.26 19.90
C ILE A 277 9.42 -5.76 19.65
N GLY A 278 8.71 -6.09 18.57
CA GLY A 278 8.60 -7.47 18.12
C GLY A 278 9.82 -7.92 17.29
N ALA A 279 10.05 -9.23 17.22
CA ALA A 279 11.12 -9.82 16.41
C ALA A 279 11.10 -9.37 14.93
N THR A 280 9.93 -9.16 14.35
CA THR A 280 9.76 -8.65 12.97
C THR A 280 10.35 -7.25 12.80
N GLN A 281 10.17 -6.38 13.78
CA GLN A 281 10.68 -5.01 13.75
C GLN A 281 12.20 -5.00 13.96
N MET A 282 12.70 -5.83 14.88
CA MET A 282 14.14 -6.02 15.06
C MET A 282 14.82 -6.52 13.78
N GLN A 283 14.22 -7.51 13.11
CA GLN A 283 14.69 -7.97 11.82
C GLN A 283 14.66 -6.83 10.77
N SER A 284 13.64 -5.98 10.80
CA SER A 284 13.52 -4.85 9.88
C SER A 284 14.64 -3.83 10.04
N PHE A 285 15.10 -3.56 11.28
CA PHE A 285 16.28 -2.73 11.51
C PHE A 285 17.55 -3.39 10.96
N ARG A 286 17.72 -4.68 11.21
CA ARG A 286 18.91 -5.43 10.76
C ARG A 286 19.02 -5.56 9.25
N THR A 287 17.92 -5.49 8.51
CA THR A 287 17.91 -5.63 7.05
C THR A 287 17.80 -4.31 6.30
N GLY A 288 17.82 -3.16 6.99
CA GLY A 288 17.66 -1.85 6.33
C GLY A 288 16.26 -1.60 5.78
N ARG A 289 15.28 -2.28 6.35
CA ARG A 289 13.86 -2.11 6.03
C ARG A 289 13.28 -0.90 6.76
N ILE A 290 13.71 -0.70 8.00
CA ILE A 290 13.54 0.54 8.73
C ILE A 290 14.92 1.14 8.93
N ASN A 291 15.17 2.31 8.34
CA ASN A 291 16.47 2.97 8.39
C ASN A 291 16.52 4.13 9.36
N CYS A 292 15.35 4.62 9.79
CA CYS A 292 15.27 5.76 10.67
C CYS A 292 14.60 5.35 11.99
N LEU A 293 15.40 5.35 13.05
CA LEU A 293 14.96 5.06 14.41
C LEU A 293 14.61 6.35 15.16
N PRO A 294 13.60 6.35 16.03
CA PRO A 294 13.38 7.40 17.02
C PRO A 294 14.63 7.60 17.91
N LEU A 295 14.86 8.83 18.37
CA LEU A 295 16.02 9.16 19.21
C LEU A 295 16.08 8.33 20.50
N GLU A 296 14.92 8.06 21.12
CA GLU A 296 14.82 7.19 22.31
C GLU A 296 15.33 5.77 22.01
N GLN A 297 14.93 5.18 20.88
CA GLN A 297 15.40 3.86 20.46
C GLN A 297 16.89 3.87 20.15
N ILE A 298 17.41 4.94 19.54
CA ILE A 298 18.85 5.11 19.30
C ILE A 298 19.62 5.10 20.62
N THR A 299 19.13 5.82 21.64
CA THR A 299 19.79 5.82 22.96
C THR A 299 19.79 4.43 23.59
N THR A 300 18.68 3.70 23.53
CA THR A 300 18.59 2.33 24.05
C THR A 300 19.54 1.38 23.32
N ILE A 301 19.62 1.45 21.98
CA ILE A 301 20.53 0.62 21.19
C ILE A 301 21.98 0.95 21.52
N ALA A 302 22.32 2.23 21.64
CA ALA A 302 23.67 2.67 21.98
C ALA A 302 24.11 2.12 23.35
N GLU A 303 23.20 2.09 24.33
CA GLU A 303 23.45 1.50 25.64
C GLU A 303 23.70 -0.01 25.58
N VAL A 304 22.82 -0.77 24.89
CA VAL A 304 22.93 -2.23 24.80
C VAL A 304 24.14 -2.68 23.97
N LEU A 305 24.45 -1.96 22.88
CA LEU A 305 25.57 -2.29 21.99
C LEU A 305 26.89 -1.62 22.36
N GLU A 306 26.90 -0.80 23.41
CA GLU A 306 28.06 -0.02 23.84
C GLU A 306 28.69 0.80 22.68
N ILE A 307 27.84 1.42 21.85
CA ILE A 307 28.26 2.30 20.74
C ILE A 307 27.96 3.75 21.12
N ASP A 308 28.76 4.70 20.63
CA ASP A 308 28.40 6.12 20.69
C ASP A 308 27.06 6.37 19.95
N PRO A 309 26.03 6.93 20.61
CA PRO A 309 24.77 7.30 19.95
C PRO A 309 24.98 8.16 18.69
N MET A 310 26.02 9.00 18.67
CA MET A 310 26.33 9.84 17.50
C MET A 310 26.70 9.03 16.27
N ALA A 311 27.37 7.88 16.42
CA ALA A 311 27.70 7.02 15.29
C ALA A 311 26.44 6.40 14.65
N ILE A 312 25.44 6.07 15.48
CA ILE A 312 24.15 5.57 15.02
C ILE A 312 23.39 6.66 14.27
N ILE A 313 23.39 7.89 14.79
CA ILE A 313 22.76 9.05 14.15
C ILE A 313 23.45 9.35 12.80
N GLU A 314 24.78 9.35 12.74
CA GLU A 314 25.54 9.57 11.50
C GLU A 314 25.18 8.53 10.44
N ALA A 315 25.18 7.24 10.79
CA ALA A 315 24.82 6.16 9.88
C ALA A 315 23.36 6.27 9.40
N ALA A 316 22.42 6.59 10.30
CA ALA A 316 21.02 6.82 9.91
C ALA A 316 20.88 8.06 9.00
N THR A 317 21.64 9.13 9.23
CA THR A 317 21.65 10.31 8.35
C THR A 317 22.26 10.01 6.97
N GLU A 318 23.27 9.15 6.87
CA GLU A 318 23.76 8.63 5.58
C GLU A 318 22.67 7.84 4.84
N ASP A 319 21.86 7.10 5.58
CA ASP A 319 20.65 6.42 5.09
C ASP A 319 19.44 7.38 4.93
N GLY A 320 19.67 8.69 4.90
CA GLY A 320 18.67 9.71 4.54
C GLY A 320 17.74 10.16 5.68
N CYS A 321 18.02 9.78 6.92
CA CYS A 321 17.24 10.21 8.08
C CYS A 321 17.60 11.63 8.53
N ASP A 322 16.61 12.50 8.67
CA ASP A 322 16.78 13.85 9.19
C ASP A 322 16.38 13.94 10.66
N TYR A 323 17.36 14.26 11.52
CA TYR A 323 17.20 14.47 12.96
C TYR A 323 17.28 15.95 13.36
N ALA A 324 17.41 16.88 12.41
CA ALA A 324 17.73 18.29 12.67
C ALA A 324 16.63 19.06 13.44
N ASP A 325 15.37 18.65 13.32
CA ASP A 325 14.23 19.34 13.95
C ASP A 325 13.87 18.78 15.34
N GLY A 326 14.58 17.76 15.84
CA GLY A 326 14.20 17.07 17.08
C GLY A 326 12.82 16.40 17.01
N ARG A 327 12.31 16.15 15.80
CA ARG A 327 11.11 15.34 15.57
C ARG A 327 11.46 13.88 15.90
N ASP A 328 10.63 13.23 16.73
CA ASP A 328 10.76 11.80 17.03
C ASP A 328 10.46 10.89 15.81
N TYR A 329 10.00 11.48 14.70
CA TYR A 329 9.44 10.80 13.54
C TYR A 329 10.12 11.27 12.24
N PRO A 330 11.24 10.67 11.85
CA PRO A 330 11.90 11.00 10.58
C PRO A 330 11.01 10.63 9.39
N ASP A 331 10.92 11.54 8.41
CA ASP A 331 10.05 11.43 7.24
C ASP A 331 10.38 10.19 6.37
N HIS A 332 11.57 9.58 6.52
CA HIS A 332 12.08 8.42 5.75
C HIS A 332 12.08 7.07 6.52
N TYR A 333 11.15 6.89 7.46
CA TYR A 333 11.09 5.72 8.35
C TYR A 333 11.16 4.34 7.65
N LEU A 334 10.46 4.16 6.53
CA LEU A 334 10.52 2.91 5.75
C LEU A 334 11.34 3.09 4.49
N ASN A 335 12.23 2.13 4.20
CA ASN A 335 12.97 2.11 2.95
C ASN A 335 12.12 1.58 1.80
N TYR A 336 11.38 2.48 1.13
CA TYR A 336 10.57 2.10 -0.02
C TYR A 336 11.34 1.70 -1.28
N GLY A 337 12.67 1.82 -1.26
CA GLY A 337 13.55 1.26 -2.29
C GLY A 337 13.56 -0.27 -2.30
N LEU A 338 13.18 -0.92 -1.19
CA LEU A 338 13.16 -2.37 -1.10
C LEU A 338 12.00 -2.99 -1.89
N THR A 339 12.32 -4.04 -2.65
CA THR A 339 11.36 -4.75 -3.51
C THR A 339 10.16 -5.36 -2.77
N GLU A 340 10.27 -5.59 -1.45
CA GLU A 340 9.17 -6.10 -0.63
C GLU A 340 8.03 -5.08 -0.43
N PHE A 341 8.33 -3.78 -0.45
CA PHE A 341 7.34 -2.71 -0.37
C PHE A 341 6.70 -2.40 -1.73
N GLN A 342 7.25 -2.96 -2.80
CA GLN A 342 6.93 -2.70 -4.19
C GLN A 342 6.12 -3.87 -4.79
N THR A 343 5.03 -4.26 -4.10
CA THR A 343 4.26 -5.46 -4.46
C THR A 343 3.54 -5.30 -5.79
N ALA A 344 2.95 -4.14 -6.07
CA ALA A 344 2.32 -3.86 -7.35
C ALA A 344 3.35 -3.79 -8.48
N LEU A 345 4.49 -3.13 -8.27
CA LEU A 345 5.60 -3.09 -9.23
C LEU A 345 6.08 -4.49 -9.61
N ARG A 346 6.25 -5.41 -8.64
CA ARG A 346 6.64 -6.80 -8.92
C ARG A 346 5.60 -7.58 -9.73
N ARG A 347 4.33 -7.23 -9.61
CA ARG A 347 3.22 -7.86 -10.35
C ARG A 347 3.10 -7.31 -11.79
N MET A 348 3.78 -6.21 -12.14
CA MET A 348 3.76 -5.64 -13.50
C MET A 348 4.43 -6.54 -14.54
N GLY A 349 5.54 -7.21 -14.21
CA GLY A 349 6.27 -8.07 -15.15
C GLY A 349 5.42 -9.23 -15.72
N PRO A 350 4.77 -10.05 -14.87
CA PRO A 350 3.83 -11.08 -15.31
C PRO A 350 2.65 -10.52 -16.11
N GLN A 351 2.10 -9.37 -15.70
CA GLN A 351 0.98 -8.74 -16.39
C GLN A 351 1.38 -8.29 -17.80
N LEU A 352 2.48 -7.56 -17.95
CA LEU A 352 2.99 -7.11 -19.25
C LEU A 352 3.19 -8.28 -20.21
N SER A 353 3.84 -9.33 -19.73
CA SER A 353 4.15 -10.52 -20.52
C SER A 353 2.89 -11.26 -20.98
N ALA A 354 1.90 -11.40 -20.08
CA ALA A 354 0.61 -11.99 -20.43
C ALA A 354 -0.13 -11.15 -21.49
N HIS A 355 -0.14 -9.81 -21.36
CA HIS A 355 -0.77 -8.92 -22.33
C HIS A 355 -0.07 -8.97 -23.69
N LEU A 356 1.27 -8.96 -23.72
CA LEU A 356 2.04 -9.08 -24.96
C LEU A 356 1.78 -10.41 -25.65
N LEU A 357 1.69 -11.52 -24.89
CA LEU A 357 1.32 -12.81 -25.45
C LEU A 357 -0.09 -12.76 -26.06
N MET A 358 -1.08 -12.23 -25.33
CA MET A 358 -2.45 -12.13 -25.82
C MET A 358 -2.54 -11.30 -27.11
N LEU A 359 -1.87 -10.14 -27.15
CA LEU A 359 -1.79 -9.31 -28.35
C LEU A 359 -1.12 -10.05 -29.51
N ALA A 360 -0.01 -10.74 -29.27
CA ALA A 360 0.67 -11.53 -30.28
C ALA A 360 -0.23 -12.64 -30.84
N LEU A 361 -0.98 -13.34 -29.98
CA LEU A 361 -1.92 -14.38 -30.38
C LEU A 361 -3.09 -13.81 -31.21
N ILE A 362 -3.64 -12.65 -30.81
CA ILE A 362 -4.71 -11.97 -31.56
C ILE A 362 -4.21 -11.53 -32.95
N VAL A 363 -3.03 -10.90 -33.02
CA VAL A 363 -2.43 -10.47 -34.28
C VAL A 363 -2.15 -11.67 -35.19
N LEU A 364 -1.58 -12.74 -34.64
CA LEU A 364 -1.32 -13.97 -35.38
C LEU A 364 -2.61 -14.60 -35.91
N GLY A 365 -3.65 -14.69 -35.07
CA GLY A 365 -4.96 -15.22 -35.44
C GLY A 365 -5.59 -14.42 -36.59
N ASN A 366 -5.56 -13.08 -36.49
CA ASN A 366 -6.05 -12.20 -37.55
C ASN A 366 -5.24 -12.33 -38.85
N LEU A 367 -3.91 -12.41 -38.76
CA LEU A 367 -3.04 -12.60 -39.93
C LEU A 367 -3.37 -13.89 -40.68
N ILE A 368 -3.56 -15.00 -39.95
CA ILE A 368 -3.94 -16.30 -40.54
C ILE A 368 -5.30 -16.18 -41.25
N PHE A 369 -6.31 -15.63 -40.56
CA PHE A 369 -7.64 -15.44 -41.13
C PHE A 369 -7.61 -14.69 -42.46
N PHE A 370 -6.84 -13.60 -42.54
CA PHE A 370 -6.70 -12.84 -43.78
C PHE A 370 -5.93 -13.60 -44.86
N LEU A 371 -4.90 -14.37 -44.51
CA LEU A 371 -4.14 -15.19 -45.47
C LEU A 371 -5.00 -16.31 -46.07
N ASP A 372 -5.81 -16.99 -45.27
CA ASP A 372 -6.70 -18.05 -45.74
C ASP A 372 -7.83 -17.48 -46.61
N ARG A 373 -8.44 -16.36 -46.21
CA ARG A 373 -9.43 -15.64 -47.04
C ARG A 373 -8.85 -15.19 -48.38
N ARG A 374 -7.55 -14.84 -48.43
CA ARG A 374 -6.85 -14.47 -49.68
C ARG A 374 -6.59 -15.69 -50.58
N LYS A 375 -6.39 -16.87 -50.00
CA LYS A 375 -6.25 -18.13 -50.75
C LYS A 375 -7.59 -18.61 -51.30
N GLU A 376 -8.67 -18.50 -50.51
CA GLU A 376 -10.02 -18.82 -50.97
C GLU A 376 -10.46 -17.92 -52.13
N ARG A 377 -10.14 -16.62 -52.11
CA ARG A 377 -10.41 -15.70 -53.22
C ARG A 377 -9.56 -15.94 -54.48
N ARG A 378 -8.48 -16.72 -54.38
CA ARG A 378 -7.58 -17.06 -55.49
C ARG A 378 -7.86 -18.43 -56.10
N ARG A 379 -8.69 -19.24 -55.44
CA ARG A 379 -9.32 -20.45 -56.00
C ARG A 379 -10.65 -20.06 -56.62
#